data_AF-A0A3D1HZH6-F1
#
_entry.id   AF-A0A3D1HZH6-F1
#
_cell.length_a   1.000
_cell.length_b   1.000
_cell.length_c   1.000
_cell.angle_alpha   90.00
_cell.angle_beta   90.00
_cell.angle_gamma   90.00
#
_symmetry.space_group_name_H-M   'P 1'
#
loop_
_entity.id
_entity.type
_entity.pdbx_description
1 polymer ?
#
loop_
_entity_poly.entity_id
_entity_poly.type
_entity_poly.pdbx_seq_one_letter_code
_entity_poly.pdbx_strand_id
1 'polypeptide(L)'
;MFSVLVIADDAGFFRRKRLFKAPQVRDVRVYGGLPFREIISARRRGKINRAAICKAAGRCSGTMLLPEDIAPGGGIDEPDLSDYRKLVFFNTACFILHSSCGCGVRGELLIKDKNASAAQRLGIAVPLFSDIRVATSCPDGYSHPIENAMDEFGAAVLDGISDSADAVIDLDSSPEKLVCGGEVFTAGKITLPSAYARLMPTGADSLKFAGALYLISRIHSLSQLCFSEIYRGGKPLSLRAASELIRLSAAP
;
A
#
# COMPACT_ATOMS: atom_id res chain seq x y z
N MET A 1 11.76 5.97 -12.29
CA MET A 1 12.84 5.91 -11.28
C MET A 1 12.48 6.89 -10.17
N PHE A 2 12.64 6.46 -8.92
CA PHE A 2 12.39 7.28 -7.73
C PHE A 2 13.68 7.44 -6.92
N SER A 3 13.66 8.27 -5.88
CA SER A 3 14.77 8.40 -4.94
C SER A 3 14.33 8.16 -3.50
N VAL A 4 15.28 7.82 -2.62
CA VAL A 4 15.06 7.65 -1.18
C VAL A 4 16.07 8.52 -0.45
N LEU A 5 15.59 9.39 0.44
CA LEU A 5 16.44 10.20 1.29
C LEU A 5 16.84 9.40 2.53
N VAL A 6 18.15 9.29 2.77
CA VAL A 6 18.73 8.66 3.96
C VAL A 6 19.47 9.72 4.76
N ILE A 7 19.16 9.84 6.05
CA ILE A 7 19.81 10.78 6.95
C ILE A 7 20.83 10.03 7.81
N ALA A 8 22.12 10.25 7.54
CA ALA A 8 23.23 9.66 8.27
C ALA A 8 23.59 10.51 9.51
N ASP A 9 22.68 10.62 10.48
CA ASP A 9 22.87 11.43 11.68
C ASP A 9 23.90 10.84 12.67
N ASP A 10 24.12 9.53 12.60
CA ASP A 10 25.11 8.74 13.33
C ASP A 10 26.55 8.90 12.79
N ALA A 11 26.72 9.50 11.61
CA ALA A 11 28.03 9.72 11.03
C ALA A 11 28.89 10.71 11.85
N GLY A 12 30.21 10.50 11.83
CA GLY A 12 31.18 11.42 12.45
C GLY A 12 31.06 12.87 11.94
N PHE A 13 31.42 13.85 12.78
CA PHE A 13 31.21 15.28 12.52
C PHE A 13 31.68 15.75 11.13
N PHE A 14 32.90 15.38 10.73
CA PHE A 14 33.46 15.76 9.43
C PHE A 14 32.66 15.16 8.26
N ARG A 15 32.22 13.91 8.39
CA ARG A 15 31.40 13.23 7.39
C ARG A 15 30.03 13.91 7.26
N ARG A 16 29.38 14.25 8.38
CA ARG A 16 28.10 15.01 8.36
C ARG A 16 28.24 16.38 7.70
N LYS A 17 29.32 17.11 8.00
CA LYS A 17 29.59 18.42 7.36
C LYS A 17 29.76 18.30 5.84
N ARG A 18 30.38 17.23 5.36
CA ARG A 18 30.52 16.92 3.93
C ARG A 18 29.17 16.55 3.31
N LEU A 19 28.44 15.61 3.91
CA LEU A 19 27.13 15.15 3.41
C LEU A 19 26.08 16.25 3.38
N PHE A 20 26.08 17.16 4.35
CA PHE A 20 25.19 18.33 4.36
C PHE A 20 25.46 19.29 3.18
N LYS A 21 26.72 19.41 2.73
CA LYS A 21 27.09 20.26 1.59
C LYS A 21 26.91 19.56 0.25
N ALA A 22 27.30 18.29 0.18
CA ALA A 22 27.29 17.47 -1.02
C ALA A 22 26.76 16.07 -0.63
N PRO A 23 25.43 15.85 -0.77
CA PRO A 23 24.84 14.54 -0.55
C PRO A 23 25.52 13.49 -1.42
N GLN A 24 25.69 12.30 -0.84
CA GLN A 24 26.19 11.15 -1.58
C GLN A 24 25.03 10.52 -2.34
N VAL A 25 25.30 10.14 -3.59
CA VAL A 25 24.34 9.49 -4.46
C VAL A 25 24.77 8.06 -4.71
N ARG A 26 23.84 7.12 -4.59
CA ARG A 26 24.05 5.71 -4.95
C ARG A 26 22.85 5.21 -5.73
N ASP A 27 23.07 4.72 -6.94
CA ASP A 27 22.03 4.06 -7.71
C ASP A 27 21.97 2.58 -7.32
N VAL A 28 20.79 2.11 -6.93
CA VAL A 28 20.52 0.74 -6.48
C VAL A 28 19.73 0.02 -7.56
N ARG A 29 20.31 -1.08 -8.08
CA ARG A 29 19.65 -1.93 -9.07
C ARG A 29 18.59 -2.79 -8.39
N VAL A 30 17.44 -2.91 -9.04
CA VAL A 30 16.35 -3.79 -8.62
C VAL A 30 16.17 -4.84 -9.71
N TYR A 31 16.16 -6.11 -9.33
CA TYR A 31 15.93 -7.19 -10.29
C TYR A 31 14.50 -7.10 -10.84
N GLY A 32 14.36 -7.17 -12.17
CA GLY A 32 13.05 -7.15 -12.83
C GLY A 32 12.38 -5.77 -12.92
N GLY A 33 13.07 -4.67 -12.61
CA GLY A 33 12.50 -3.33 -12.73
C GLY A 33 13.52 -2.20 -12.80
N LEU A 34 13.03 -0.97 -12.75
CA LEU A 34 13.89 0.21 -12.83
C LEU A 34 14.67 0.40 -11.51
N PRO A 35 15.95 0.84 -11.57
CA PRO A 35 16.69 1.17 -10.37
C PRO A 35 16.04 2.33 -9.61
N PHE A 36 16.44 2.53 -8.36
CA PHE A 36 16.15 3.73 -7.57
C PHE A 36 17.45 4.36 -7.07
N ARG A 37 17.36 5.60 -6.58
CA ARG A 37 18.52 6.36 -6.12
C ARG A 37 18.46 6.60 -4.62
N GLU A 38 19.48 6.17 -3.89
CA GLU A 38 19.71 6.59 -2.50
C GLU A 38 20.42 7.96 -2.50
N ILE A 39 19.81 8.94 -1.83
CA ILE A 39 20.41 10.24 -1.55
C ILE A 39 20.76 10.26 -0.07
N ILE A 40 22.04 10.09 0.24
CA ILE A 40 22.53 10.08 1.62
C ILE A 40 22.96 11.51 1.97
N SER A 41 22.28 12.10 2.95
CA SER A 41 22.56 13.43 3.47
C SER A 41 22.71 13.38 4.99
N ALA A 42 22.98 14.53 5.61
CA ALA A 42 23.06 14.66 7.05
C ALA A 42 22.37 15.95 7.49
N ARG A 43 21.93 16.01 8.75
CA ARG A 43 21.42 17.25 9.33
C ARG A 43 22.53 18.14 9.84
N ARG A 44 22.27 19.45 9.81
CA ARG A 44 23.07 20.45 10.51
C ARG A 44 22.14 21.39 11.26
N ARG A 45 22.30 21.46 12.58
CA ARG A 45 21.42 22.25 13.47
C ARG A 45 19.93 21.90 13.23
N GLY A 46 19.62 20.61 13.14
CA GLY A 46 18.27 20.08 12.90
C GLY A 46 17.72 20.26 11.48
N LYS A 47 18.46 20.88 10.55
CA LYS A 47 17.98 21.15 9.18
C LYS A 47 18.71 20.30 8.15
N ILE A 48 18.01 19.98 7.07
CA ILE A 48 18.58 19.40 5.85
C ILE A 48 18.86 20.48 4.81
N ASN A 49 19.85 20.24 3.95
CA ASN A 49 20.13 21.12 2.81
C ASN A 49 19.28 20.70 1.60
N ARG A 50 18.04 21.20 1.53
CA ARG A 50 17.08 20.85 0.46
C ARG A 50 17.61 21.15 -0.93
N ALA A 51 18.27 22.30 -1.13
CA ALA A 51 18.82 22.67 -2.43
C ALA A 51 19.88 21.66 -2.91
N ALA A 52 20.77 21.21 -2.02
CA ALA A 52 21.77 20.21 -2.36
C ALA A 52 21.15 18.82 -2.60
N ILE A 53 20.14 18.45 -1.83
CA ILE A 53 19.39 17.20 -2.00
C ILE A 53 18.63 17.19 -3.34
N CYS A 54 17.90 18.26 -3.64
CA CYS A 54 17.18 18.43 -4.91
C CYS A 54 18.15 18.36 -6.09
N LYS A 55 19.29 19.07 -6.02
CA LYS A 55 20.34 18.99 -7.04
C LYS A 55 20.89 17.57 -7.22
N ALA A 56 21.11 16.84 -6.13
CA ALA A 56 21.63 15.46 -6.18
C ALA A 56 20.60 14.46 -6.72
N ALA A 57 19.32 14.64 -6.38
CA ALA A 57 18.23 13.81 -6.88
C ALA A 57 17.91 14.09 -8.35
N GLY A 58 18.12 15.32 -8.82
CA GLY A 58 17.79 15.75 -10.17
C GLY A 58 16.30 15.53 -10.43
N ARG A 59 15.95 14.87 -11.55
CA ARG A 59 14.55 14.58 -11.90
C ARG A 59 13.81 13.70 -10.88
N CYS A 60 14.53 12.97 -10.03
CA CYS A 60 13.92 12.12 -9.00
C CYS A 60 13.49 12.90 -7.75
N SER A 61 13.70 14.23 -7.70
CA SER A 61 13.33 15.04 -6.53
C SER A 61 11.82 15.10 -6.31
N GLY A 62 11.01 15.06 -7.37
CA GLY A 62 9.54 15.01 -7.28
C GLY A 62 8.97 13.61 -7.01
N THR A 63 9.82 12.60 -6.83
CA THR A 63 9.45 11.22 -6.49
C THR A 63 10.42 10.70 -5.44
N MET A 64 10.56 11.44 -4.35
CA MET A 64 11.49 11.12 -3.27
C MET A 64 10.74 10.55 -2.08
N LEU A 65 11.10 9.35 -1.63
CA LEU A 65 10.65 8.84 -0.33
C LEU A 65 11.41 9.57 0.77
N LEU A 66 10.66 10.16 1.70
CA LEU A 66 11.20 10.94 2.81
C LEU A 66 11.09 10.16 4.12
N PRO A 67 12.08 10.31 5.03
CA PRO A 67 11.92 9.93 6.43
C PRO A 67 10.70 10.61 7.05
N GLU A 68 10.05 9.95 8.01
CA GLU A 68 8.79 10.42 8.63
C GLU A 68 8.88 11.84 9.22
N ASP A 69 10.06 12.25 9.70
CA ASP A 69 10.29 13.55 10.31
C ASP A 69 10.65 14.66 9.29
N ILE A 70 10.57 14.38 7.99
CA ILE A 70 10.86 15.33 6.91
C ILE A 70 9.64 15.49 6.02
N ALA A 71 9.01 16.67 6.09
CA ALA A 71 7.94 17.04 5.18
C ALA A 71 8.44 17.34 3.75
N PRO A 72 7.60 17.13 2.72
CA PRO A 72 7.88 17.58 1.35
C PRO A 72 7.99 19.11 1.27
N GLY A 73 8.51 19.61 0.15
CA GLY A 73 8.69 21.03 -0.16
C GLY A 73 10.12 21.41 -0.53
N GLY A 74 10.28 22.62 -1.09
CA GLY A 74 11.58 23.12 -1.56
C GLY A 74 12.10 22.36 -2.79
N GLY A 75 11.19 21.93 -3.68
CA GLY A 75 11.50 21.16 -4.89
C GLY A 75 11.73 19.66 -4.66
N ILE A 76 11.33 19.15 -3.49
CA ILE A 76 11.37 17.74 -3.12
C ILE A 76 9.95 17.32 -2.75
N ASP A 77 9.38 16.36 -3.48
CA ASP A 77 8.02 15.90 -3.28
C ASP A 77 7.99 14.38 -3.13
N GLU A 78 7.04 13.88 -2.33
CA GLU A 78 6.78 12.44 -2.22
C GLU A 78 5.89 11.99 -3.37
N PRO A 79 6.09 10.77 -3.92
CA PRO A 79 5.16 10.20 -4.88
C PRO A 79 3.81 9.90 -4.21
N ASP A 80 2.72 10.02 -4.96
CA ASP A 80 1.44 9.45 -4.55
C ASP A 80 1.49 7.92 -4.68
N LEU A 81 1.27 7.24 -3.57
CA LEU A 81 1.30 5.78 -3.45
C LEU A 81 -0.04 5.22 -2.96
N SER A 82 -1.09 6.04 -2.93
CA SER A 82 -2.40 5.69 -2.40
C SER A 82 -3.00 4.46 -3.08
N ASP A 83 -2.93 4.37 -4.41
CA ASP A 83 -3.43 3.23 -5.17
C ASP A 83 -2.79 1.91 -4.74
N TYR A 84 -1.48 1.91 -4.47
CA TYR A 84 -0.79 0.71 -4.02
C TYR A 84 -1.23 0.30 -2.61
N ARG A 85 -1.40 1.26 -1.70
CA ARG A 85 -1.89 0.99 -0.34
C ARG A 85 -3.29 0.36 -0.39
N LYS A 86 -4.20 0.93 -1.20
CA LYS A 86 -5.55 0.41 -1.42
C LYS A 86 -5.53 -1.00 -1.98
N LEU A 87 -4.69 -1.27 -2.97
CA LEU A 87 -4.52 -2.59 -3.58
C LEU A 87 -4.05 -3.64 -2.56
N VAL A 88 -3.02 -3.33 -1.75
CA VAL A 88 -2.53 -4.24 -0.71
C VAL A 88 -3.59 -4.44 0.38
N PHE A 89 -4.34 -3.40 0.72
CA PHE A 89 -5.43 -3.52 1.69
C PHE A 89 -6.56 -4.41 1.16
N PHE A 90 -6.95 -4.25 -0.10
CA PHE A 90 -7.95 -5.10 -0.75
C PHE A 90 -7.55 -6.59 -0.71
N ASN A 91 -6.30 -6.92 -1.08
CA ASN A 91 -5.79 -8.29 -0.97
C ASN A 91 -5.89 -8.82 0.46
N THR A 92 -5.53 -7.98 1.44
CA THR A 92 -5.55 -8.33 2.86
C THR A 92 -6.98 -8.59 3.35
N ALA A 93 -7.91 -7.73 2.96
CA ALA A 93 -9.32 -7.88 3.32
C ALA A 93 -9.89 -9.18 2.75
N CYS A 94 -9.64 -9.46 1.47
CA CYS A 94 -10.06 -10.72 0.86
C CYS A 94 -9.42 -11.93 1.54
N PHE A 95 -8.15 -11.86 1.95
CA PHE A 95 -7.48 -12.93 2.69
C PHE A 95 -8.18 -13.21 4.05
N ILE A 96 -8.50 -12.15 4.79
CA ILE A 96 -9.21 -12.27 6.08
C ILE A 96 -10.61 -12.86 5.85
N LEU A 97 -11.34 -12.35 4.85
CA LEU A 97 -12.70 -12.81 4.53
C LEU A 97 -12.70 -14.27 4.10
N HIS A 98 -11.83 -14.67 3.16
CA HIS A 98 -11.66 -16.07 2.75
C HIS A 98 -11.38 -16.97 3.96
N SER A 99 -10.45 -16.55 4.83
CA SER A 99 -10.13 -17.29 6.04
C SER A 99 -11.31 -17.33 7.03
N SER A 100 -12.23 -16.38 7.00
CA SER A 100 -13.39 -16.32 7.89
C SER A 100 -14.58 -17.12 7.37
N CYS A 101 -14.84 -17.09 6.06
CA CYS A 101 -16.03 -17.65 5.42
C CYS A 101 -16.07 -19.18 5.40
N GLY A 102 -14.93 -19.86 5.52
CA GLY A 102 -14.86 -21.29 5.29
C GLY A 102 -15.04 -21.60 3.81
N CYS A 103 -15.60 -22.76 3.47
CA CYS A 103 -15.78 -23.24 2.09
C CYS A 103 -17.11 -22.80 1.43
N GLY A 104 -17.78 -21.76 1.94
CA GLY A 104 -19.07 -21.28 1.44
C GLY A 104 -19.06 -19.82 1.02
N VAL A 105 -19.76 -19.53 -0.09
CA VAL A 105 -20.05 -18.18 -0.59
C VAL A 105 -21.01 -17.46 0.38
N ARG A 106 -20.72 -16.21 0.75
CA ARG A 106 -21.52 -15.38 1.68
C ARG A 106 -22.30 -14.27 0.97
N GLY A 107 -23.35 -13.73 1.61
CA GLY A 107 -24.31 -12.78 1.05
C GLY A 107 -23.75 -11.65 0.16
N GLU A 108 -23.75 -10.41 0.67
CA GLU A 108 -23.38 -9.22 -0.11
C GLU A 108 -22.04 -8.62 0.34
N LEU A 109 -21.14 -8.36 -0.62
CA LEU A 109 -19.93 -7.56 -0.43
C LEU A 109 -20.08 -6.21 -1.13
N LEU A 110 -19.88 -5.12 -0.39
CA LEU A 110 -19.71 -3.78 -0.95
C LEU A 110 -18.24 -3.37 -1.00
N ILE A 111 -17.75 -3.01 -2.17
CA ILE A 111 -16.41 -2.45 -2.38
C ILE A 111 -16.56 -0.95 -2.68
N LYS A 112 -16.00 -0.08 -1.84
CA LYS A 112 -15.90 1.35 -2.13
C LYS A 112 -14.50 1.63 -2.68
N ASP A 113 -14.43 1.93 -3.97
CA ASP A 113 -13.17 2.14 -4.68
C ASP A 113 -13.35 3.24 -5.74
N LYS A 114 -13.28 4.49 -5.31
CA LYS A 114 -13.51 5.66 -6.15
C LYS A 114 -12.69 5.68 -7.44
N ASN A 115 -11.44 5.22 -7.38
CA ASN A 115 -10.46 5.35 -8.46
C ASN A 115 -10.16 4.03 -9.19
N ALA A 116 -10.90 2.95 -8.90
CA ALA A 116 -10.61 1.61 -9.42
C ALA A 116 -9.19 1.12 -9.08
N SER A 117 -8.65 1.53 -7.93
CA SER A 117 -7.29 1.23 -7.49
C SER A 117 -7.04 -0.28 -7.30
N ALA A 118 -8.09 -1.04 -6.97
CA ALA A 118 -8.02 -2.48 -6.74
C ALA A 118 -8.82 -3.31 -7.77
N ALA A 119 -9.37 -2.70 -8.82
CA ALA A 119 -10.29 -3.36 -9.74
C ALA A 119 -9.73 -4.65 -10.38
N GLN A 120 -8.44 -4.65 -10.74
CA GLN A 120 -7.74 -5.81 -11.30
C GLN A 120 -7.60 -7.00 -10.32
N ARG A 121 -7.97 -6.81 -9.04
CA ARG A 121 -7.96 -7.83 -8.00
C ARG A 121 -9.36 -8.36 -7.67
N LEU A 122 -10.41 -7.86 -8.32
CA LEU A 122 -11.81 -8.24 -8.09
C LEU A 122 -12.02 -9.76 -8.06
N GLY A 123 -11.36 -10.51 -8.95
CA GLY A 123 -11.46 -11.98 -9.01
C GLY A 123 -11.07 -12.73 -7.72
N ILE A 124 -10.38 -12.10 -6.77
CA ILE A 124 -10.13 -12.70 -5.45
C ILE A 124 -11.39 -12.70 -4.58
N ALA A 125 -12.22 -11.66 -4.71
CA ALA A 125 -13.43 -11.50 -3.93
C ALA A 125 -14.61 -12.32 -4.49
N VAL A 126 -14.63 -12.53 -5.82
CA VAL A 126 -15.71 -13.21 -6.54
C VAL A 126 -16.07 -14.59 -5.95
N PRO A 127 -15.12 -15.49 -5.63
CA PRO A 127 -15.45 -16.77 -5.03
C PRO A 127 -15.94 -16.70 -3.57
N LEU A 128 -15.84 -15.54 -2.92
CA LEU A 128 -16.16 -15.38 -1.50
C LEU A 128 -17.59 -14.93 -1.26
N PHE A 129 -18.21 -14.25 -2.24
CA PHE A 129 -19.51 -13.61 -2.09
C PHE A 129 -20.47 -13.89 -3.24
N SER A 130 -21.76 -13.96 -2.92
CA SER A 130 -22.83 -14.27 -3.89
C SER A 130 -23.33 -13.04 -4.63
N ASP A 131 -23.26 -11.88 -4.00
CA ASP A 131 -23.52 -10.57 -4.60
C ASP A 131 -22.35 -9.65 -4.30
N ILE A 132 -21.81 -8.99 -5.33
CA ILE A 132 -20.73 -8.03 -5.18
C ILE A 132 -21.18 -6.71 -5.81
N ARG A 133 -21.16 -5.67 -5.00
CA ARG A 133 -21.36 -4.29 -5.44
C ARG A 133 -20.08 -3.50 -5.38
N VAL A 134 -19.86 -2.67 -6.39
CA VAL A 134 -18.76 -1.74 -6.44
C VAL A 134 -19.32 -0.33 -6.50
N ALA A 135 -18.98 0.50 -5.52
CA ALA A 135 -19.21 1.94 -5.55
C ALA A 135 -17.94 2.62 -6.06
N THR A 136 -17.98 3.14 -7.28
CA THR A 136 -16.81 3.78 -7.93
C THR A 136 -17.19 5.07 -8.66
N SER A 137 -16.22 5.97 -8.82
CA SER A 137 -16.33 7.09 -9.77
C SER A 137 -15.60 6.82 -11.08
N CYS A 138 -15.02 5.62 -11.23
CA CYS A 138 -14.25 5.17 -12.38
C CYS A 138 -14.80 3.84 -12.92
N PRO A 139 -16.02 3.82 -13.48
CA PRO A 139 -16.67 2.59 -13.95
C PRO A 139 -15.87 1.88 -15.05
N ASP A 140 -15.22 2.64 -15.93
CA ASP A 140 -14.36 2.10 -16.98
C ASP A 140 -13.23 1.23 -16.43
N GLY A 141 -12.71 1.56 -15.23
CA GLY A 141 -11.67 0.76 -14.56
C GLY A 141 -12.15 -0.63 -14.11
N TYR A 142 -13.46 -0.81 -13.95
CA TYR A 142 -14.10 -2.08 -13.56
C TYR A 142 -14.71 -2.84 -14.74
N SER A 143 -14.86 -2.23 -15.93
CA SER A 143 -15.45 -2.87 -17.12
C SER A 143 -14.89 -4.27 -17.38
N HIS A 144 -13.58 -4.37 -17.62
CA HIS A 144 -12.91 -5.63 -17.92
C HIS A 144 -12.87 -6.60 -16.71
N PRO A 145 -12.58 -6.16 -15.47
CA PRO A 145 -12.71 -7.02 -14.30
C PRO A 145 -14.10 -7.65 -14.11
N ILE A 146 -15.18 -6.91 -14.42
CA ILE A 146 -16.55 -7.41 -14.32
C ILE A 146 -16.83 -8.46 -15.40
N GLU A 147 -16.40 -8.21 -16.65
CA GLU A 147 -16.49 -9.19 -17.73
C GLU A 147 -15.76 -10.49 -17.35
N ASN A 148 -14.52 -10.38 -16.85
CA ASN A 148 -13.75 -11.55 -16.41
C ASN A 148 -14.42 -12.27 -15.24
N ALA A 149 -15.06 -11.56 -14.31
CA ALA A 149 -15.79 -12.18 -13.21
C ALA A 149 -16.99 -13.03 -13.73
N MET A 150 -17.68 -12.53 -14.75
CA MET A 150 -18.76 -13.27 -15.41
C MET A 150 -18.24 -14.47 -16.21
N ASP A 151 -17.17 -14.28 -16.99
CA ASP A 151 -16.62 -15.33 -17.86
C ASP A 151 -15.94 -16.46 -17.05
N GLU A 152 -15.19 -16.12 -16.00
CA GLU A 152 -14.43 -17.10 -15.22
C GLU A 152 -15.26 -17.75 -14.11
N PHE A 153 -16.21 -17.01 -13.51
CA PHE A 153 -16.93 -17.46 -12.32
C PHE A 153 -18.45 -17.46 -12.47
N GLY A 154 -19.00 -16.95 -13.59
CA GLY A 154 -20.44 -16.80 -13.77
C GLY A 154 -21.06 -15.77 -12.81
N ALA A 155 -20.25 -14.86 -12.27
CA ALA A 155 -20.67 -13.93 -11.24
C ALA A 155 -21.03 -12.56 -11.82
N ALA A 156 -22.21 -12.05 -11.45
CA ALA A 156 -22.59 -10.68 -11.74
C ALA A 156 -22.02 -9.74 -10.68
N VAL A 157 -21.43 -8.63 -11.12
CA VAL A 157 -20.94 -7.55 -10.25
C VAL A 157 -21.71 -6.29 -10.61
N LEU A 158 -22.36 -5.70 -9.61
CA LEU A 158 -23.26 -4.56 -9.78
C LEU A 158 -22.55 -3.25 -9.43
N ASP A 159 -22.84 -2.19 -10.16
CA ASP A 159 -22.46 -0.83 -9.77
C ASP A 159 -23.46 -0.28 -8.74
N GLY A 160 -22.96 0.33 -7.67
CA GLY A 160 -23.79 1.06 -6.70
C GLY A 160 -23.41 0.91 -5.23
N ILE A 161 -24.21 1.56 -4.38
CA ILE A 161 -24.07 1.56 -2.92
C ILE A 161 -25.14 0.62 -2.33
N SER A 162 -24.80 -0.06 -1.24
CA SER A 162 -25.75 -0.82 -0.41
C SER A 162 -25.61 -0.42 1.06
N ASP A 163 -26.75 -0.23 1.74
CA ASP A 163 -26.81 0.04 3.17
C ASP A 163 -26.85 -1.25 4.01
N SER A 164 -26.99 -2.42 3.37
CA SER A 164 -27.22 -3.72 4.02
C SER A 164 -26.13 -4.76 3.77
N ALA A 165 -24.97 -4.36 3.23
CA ALA A 165 -23.91 -5.30 2.89
C ALA A 165 -23.35 -6.04 4.13
N ASP A 166 -23.16 -7.35 4.02
CA ASP A 166 -22.59 -8.20 5.08
C ASP A 166 -21.11 -7.91 5.35
N ALA A 167 -20.40 -7.46 4.30
CA ALA A 167 -19.04 -7.00 4.38
C ALA A 167 -18.85 -5.73 3.54
N VAL A 168 -18.02 -4.80 4.04
CA VAL A 168 -17.64 -3.59 3.32
C VAL A 168 -16.12 -3.48 3.28
N ILE A 169 -15.55 -3.42 2.09
CA ILE A 169 -14.16 -3.04 1.86
C ILE A 169 -14.17 -1.58 1.42
N ASP A 170 -13.81 -0.67 2.33
CA ASP A 170 -13.77 0.77 2.09
C ASP A 170 -12.33 1.23 1.80
N LEU A 171 -12.01 1.38 0.51
CA LEU A 171 -10.73 1.89 0.03
C LEU A 171 -10.70 3.42 -0.11
N ASP A 172 -11.83 4.09 0.13
CA ASP A 172 -11.94 5.54 0.04
C ASP A 172 -11.66 6.22 1.39
N SER A 173 -11.88 5.51 2.48
CA SER A 173 -11.40 5.89 3.81
C SER A 173 -9.86 5.93 3.89
N SER A 174 -9.33 6.85 4.70
CA SER A 174 -7.91 6.87 5.07
C SER A 174 -7.79 6.91 6.61
N PRO A 175 -7.32 5.84 7.27
CA PRO A 175 -6.89 4.57 6.68
C PRO A 175 -8.04 3.78 6.04
N GLU A 176 -7.71 2.90 5.08
CA GLU A 176 -8.66 1.97 4.46
C GLU A 176 -9.24 1.03 5.53
N LYS A 177 -10.49 0.60 5.33
CA LYS A 177 -11.26 -0.14 6.33
C LYS A 177 -11.91 -1.40 5.76
N LEU A 178 -11.92 -2.46 6.56
CA LEU A 178 -12.75 -3.63 6.37
C LEU A 178 -13.78 -3.64 7.50
N VAL A 179 -15.06 -3.68 7.15
CA VAL A 179 -16.17 -3.84 8.09
C VAL A 179 -16.84 -5.18 7.82
N CYS A 180 -16.91 -6.07 8.82
CA CYS A 180 -17.60 -7.36 8.70
C CYS A 180 -17.88 -7.94 10.08
N GLY A 181 -19.08 -8.51 10.29
CA GLY A 181 -19.44 -9.15 11.58
C GLY A 181 -19.33 -8.19 12.78
N GLY A 182 -19.69 -6.92 12.61
CA GLY A 182 -19.56 -5.88 13.65
C GLY A 182 -18.12 -5.44 13.94
N GLU A 183 -17.12 -6.02 13.28
CA GLU A 183 -15.71 -5.68 13.44
C GLU A 183 -15.26 -4.66 12.39
N VAL A 184 -14.32 -3.80 12.80
CA VAL A 184 -13.67 -2.82 11.92
C VAL A 184 -12.16 -2.97 12.00
N PHE A 185 -11.55 -3.25 10.86
CA PHE A 185 -10.10 -3.41 10.72
C PHE A 185 -9.52 -2.35 9.79
N THR A 186 -8.35 -1.81 10.12
CA THR A 186 -7.63 -0.84 9.28
C THR A 186 -6.25 -1.33 8.89
N ALA A 187 -5.70 -0.76 7.81
CA ALA A 187 -4.36 -1.06 7.30
C ALA A 187 -3.28 -0.97 8.39
N GLY A 188 -2.35 -1.93 8.41
CA GLY A 188 -1.24 -1.97 9.35
C GLY A 188 0.12 -1.96 8.66
N LYS A 189 1.00 -2.90 8.99
CA LYS A 189 2.35 -3.00 8.40
C LYS A 189 2.44 -4.16 7.43
N ILE A 190 3.30 -4.00 6.42
CA ILE A 190 3.66 -5.06 5.50
C ILE A 190 5.01 -5.66 5.86
N THR A 191 5.23 -6.90 5.47
CA THR A 191 6.57 -7.51 5.46
C THR A 191 7.05 -7.62 4.03
N LEU A 192 8.20 -7.02 3.73
CA LEU A 192 8.79 -7.08 2.40
C LEU A 192 9.42 -8.46 2.13
N PRO A 193 9.29 -9.00 0.91
CA PRO A 193 10.09 -10.14 0.49
C PRO A 193 11.58 -9.88 0.67
N SER A 194 12.33 -10.91 1.06
CA SER A 194 13.75 -10.79 1.44
C SER A 194 14.63 -10.13 0.36
N ALA A 195 14.32 -10.38 -0.92
CA ALA A 195 14.99 -9.76 -2.06
C ALA A 195 14.91 -8.22 -2.05
N TYR A 196 13.78 -7.66 -1.62
CA TYR A 196 13.55 -6.21 -1.57
C TYR A 196 13.86 -5.62 -0.19
N ALA A 197 13.64 -6.38 0.88
CA ALA A 197 13.98 -5.96 2.24
C ALA A 197 15.47 -5.63 2.39
N ARG A 198 16.36 -6.38 1.72
CA ARG A 198 17.81 -6.13 1.71
C ARG A 198 18.22 -4.85 0.96
N LEU A 199 17.35 -4.35 0.08
CA LEU A 199 17.57 -3.12 -0.68
C LEU A 199 16.97 -1.90 0.04
N MET A 200 16.11 -2.12 1.04
CA MET A 200 15.41 -1.04 1.72
C MET A 200 16.41 -0.21 2.54
N PRO A 201 16.47 1.11 2.31
CA PRO A 201 17.33 1.97 3.11
C PRO A 201 16.87 2.02 4.57
N THR A 202 17.82 2.14 5.49
CA THR A 202 17.53 2.21 6.93
C THR A 202 16.58 3.37 7.25
N GLY A 203 15.50 3.08 7.98
CA GLY A 203 14.50 4.06 8.39
C GLY A 203 13.47 4.42 7.32
N ALA A 204 13.49 3.79 6.15
CA ALA A 204 12.42 3.93 5.16
C ALA A 204 11.16 3.17 5.61
N ASP A 205 9.99 3.77 5.39
CA ASP A 205 8.72 3.08 5.60
C ASP A 205 8.56 1.96 4.56
N SER A 206 8.27 0.75 5.04
CA SER A 206 8.23 -0.44 4.20
C SER A 206 7.10 -0.37 3.17
N LEU A 207 5.93 0.18 3.54
CA LEU A 207 4.78 0.29 2.64
C LEU A 207 5.06 1.30 1.52
N LYS A 208 5.57 2.50 1.87
CA LYS A 208 6.01 3.51 0.89
C LYS A 208 7.08 2.95 -0.04
N PHE A 209 8.07 2.23 0.49
CA PHE A 209 9.12 1.62 -0.32
C PHE A 209 8.57 0.56 -1.29
N ALA A 210 7.69 -0.33 -0.82
CA ALA A 210 7.03 -1.31 -1.68
C ALA A 210 6.18 -0.63 -2.76
N GLY A 211 5.44 0.42 -2.41
CA GLY A 211 4.63 1.18 -3.35
C GLY A 211 5.44 1.86 -4.43
N ALA A 212 6.58 2.47 -4.08
CA ALA A 212 7.48 3.06 -5.06
C ALA A 212 8.11 1.99 -5.97
N LEU A 213 8.48 0.83 -5.41
CA LEU A 213 8.99 -0.29 -6.22
C LEU A 213 7.93 -0.80 -7.21
N TYR A 214 6.67 -0.91 -6.78
CA TYR A 214 5.57 -1.35 -7.62
C TYR A 214 5.21 -0.30 -8.70
N LEU A 215 4.83 0.92 -8.29
CA LEU A 215 4.29 1.94 -9.17
C LEU A 215 5.37 2.56 -10.07
N ILE A 216 6.56 2.81 -9.54
CA ILE A 216 7.60 3.59 -10.23
C ILE A 216 8.70 2.69 -10.80
N SER A 217 9.09 1.65 -10.08
CA SER A 217 10.08 0.68 -10.58
C SER A 217 9.47 -0.50 -11.35
N ARG A 218 8.13 -0.60 -11.43
CA ARG A 218 7.39 -1.61 -12.20
C ARG A 218 7.61 -3.05 -11.73
N ILE A 219 7.84 -3.23 -10.43
CA ILE A 219 7.95 -4.55 -9.81
C ILE A 219 6.55 -5.11 -9.56
N HIS A 220 5.91 -5.63 -10.60
CA HIS A 220 4.51 -6.07 -10.55
C HIS A 220 4.26 -7.23 -9.58
N SER A 221 5.28 -8.03 -9.23
CA SER A 221 5.14 -9.11 -8.23
C SER A 221 4.71 -8.60 -6.85
N LEU A 222 4.94 -7.31 -6.54
CA LEU A 222 4.52 -6.71 -5.28
C LEU A 222 3.01 -6.47 -5.20
N SER A 223 2.27 -6.59 -6.31
CA SER A 223 0.79 -6.50 -6.30
C SER A 223 0.12 -7.63 -5.52
N GLN A 224 0.84 -8.70 -5.19
CA GLN A 224 0.32 -9.85 -4.46
C GLN A 224 0.50 -9.71 -2.93
N LEU A 225 1.14 -8.64 -2.46
CA LEU A 225 1.38 -8.46 -1.03
C LEU A 225 0.08 -8.22 -0.28
N CYS A 226 0.08 -8.69 0.97
CA CYS A 226 -0.88 -8.37 2.01
C CYS A 226 -0.15 -7.67 3.18
N PHE A 227 -0.90 -6.95 3.99
CA PHE A 227 -0.43 -6.53 5.31
C PHE A 227 -0.15 -7.76 6.18
N SER A 228 0.97 -7.75 6.90
CA SER A 228 1.31 -8.80 7.88
C SER A 228 0.61 -8.57 9.22
N GLU A 229 0.25 -7.33 9.53
CA GLU A 229 -0.57 -6.94 10.67
C GLU A 229 -1.63 -5.93 10.24
N ILE A 230 -2.78 -5.96 10.89
CA ILE A 230 -3.87 -4.97 10.75
C ILE A 230 -4.20 -4.40 12.13
N TYR A 231 -4.91 -3.28 12.17
CA TYR A 231 -5.33 -2.68 13.45
C TYR A 231 -6.82 -2.85 13.69
N ARG A 232 -7.19 -3.09 14.96
CA ARG A 232 -8.56 -3.03 15.48
C ARG A 232 -8.58 -2.09 16.67
N GLY A 233 -9.31 -0.97 16.58
CA GLY A 233 -9.32 0.05 17.64
C GLY A 233 -7.91 0.57 18.00
N GLY A 234 -7.01 0.65 17.01
CA GLY A 234 -5.61 1.05 17.18
C GLY A 234 -4.65 -0.02 17.71
N LYS A 235 -5.13 -1.24 18.03
CA LYS A 235 -4.28 -2.34 18.52
C LYS A 235 -3.88 -3.27 17.37
N PRO A 236 -2.59 -3.66 17.27
CA PRO A 236 -2.13 -4.57 16.22
C PRO A 236 -2.73 -5.95 16.40
N LEU A 237 -3.08 -6.58 15.28
CA LEU A 237 -3.69 -7.90 15.21
C LEU A 237 -3.12 -8.67 14.01
N SER A 238 -2.88 -9.97 14.19
CA SER A 238 -2.53 -10.84 13.06
C SER A 238 -3.76 -11.10 12.18
N LEU A 239 -3.53 -11.40 10.89
CA LEU A 239 -4.63 -11.71 9.97
C LEU A 239 -5.46 -12.92 10.42
N ARG A 240 -4.82 -13.91 11.04
CA ARG A 240 -5.49 -15.09 11.59
C ARG A 240 -6.43 -14.71 12.73
N ALA A 241 -5.96 -13.91 13.68
CA ALA A 241 -6.79 -13.47 14.80
C ALA A 241 -7.95 -12.59 14.34
N ALA A 242 -7.74 -11.74 13.31
CA ALA A 242 -8.82 -10.99 12.69
C ALA A 242 -9.90 -11.89 12.09
N SER A 243 -9.48 -12.95 11.40
CA SER A 243 -10.39 -13.92 10.79
C SER A 243 -11.21 -14.70 11.82
N GLU A 244 -10.57 -15.06 12.94
CA GLU A 244 -11.23 -15.73 14.06
C GLU A 244 -12.30 -14.84 14.73
N LEU A 245 -12.04 -13.53 14.87
CA LEU A 245 -13.03 -12.58 15.40
C LEU A 245 -14.27 -12.49 14.51
N ILE A 246 -14.11 -12.37 13.19
CA ILE A 246 -15.24 -12.31 12.27
C ILE A 246 -16.09 -13.58 12.36
N ARG A 247 -15.47 -14.76 12.50
CA ARG A 247 -16.19 -16.04 12.67
C ARG A 247 -17.02 -16.06 13.95
N LEU A 248 -16.45 -15.61 15.06
CA LEU A 248 -17.12 -15.59 16.35
C LEU A 248 -18.32 -14.63 16.36
N SER A 249 -18.20 -13.48 15.71
CA SER A 249 -19.30 -12.51 15.61
C SER A 249 -20.43 -12.96 14.68
N ALA A 250 -20.19 -13.93 13.80
CA ALA A 250 -21.20 -14.52 12.91
C ALA A 250 -21.92 -15.73 13.53
N ALA A 251 -21.51 -16.19 14.72
CA ALA A 251 -22.21 -17.24 15.45
C ALA A 251 -23.41 -16.63 16.21
N PRO A 252 -24.64 -17.18 16.04
CA PRO A 252 -25.83 -16.71 16.73
C PRO A 252 -25.80 -16.95 18.25
#